data_AF-A0A3M0WP10-F1
#
_entry.id   AF-A0A3M0WP10-F1
#
_cell.length_a   1.000
_cell.length_b   1.000
_cell.length_c   1.000
_cell.angle_alpha   90.00
_cell.angle_beta   90.00
_cell.angle_gamma   90.00
#
_symmetry.space_group_name_H-M   'P 1'
#
loop_
_entity.id
_entity.type
_entity.pdbx_description
1 polymer ?
#
loop_
_entity_poly.entity_id
_entity_poly.type
_entity_poly.pdbx_seq_one_letter_code
_entity_poly.pdbx_strand_id
1 'polypeptide(L)'
;MVGYDMLQARLIRTKTAEETPTQFANDIAITPLGIPIICGPGAITVSILMYNDAETYLNKGVLLLVIALVMLVTLLMMLSARKVIHFLGENGNKVLLRIMGLIVMVISVEFIFAGLRHFVPLLIKGN
;
A
#
# COMPACT_ATOMS: atom_id res chain seq x y z
N MET A 1 12.44 -11.73 8.87
CA MET A 1 11.46 -10.64 9.07
C MET A 1 11.25 -10.03 7.70
N VAL A 2 10.13 -10.32 7.03
CA VAL A 2 9.97 -10.07 5.58
C VAL A 2 10.38 -8.66 5.13
N GLY A 3 9.97 -7.60 5.86
CA GLY A 3 10.36 -6.21 5.53
C GLY A 3 11.86 -5.92 5.70
N TYR A 4 12.50 -6.47 6.73
CA TYR A 4 13.95 -6.34 6.92
C TYR A 4 14.74 -7.10 5.86
N ASP A 5 14.23 -8.27 5.44
CA ASP A 5 14.84 -9.10 4.40
C ASP A 5 14.74 -8.41 3.01
N MET A 6 13.62 -7.69 2.76
CA MET A 6 13.46 -6.80 1.60
C MET A 6 14.42 -5.61 1.58
N LEU A 7 14.63 -4.96 2.73
CA LEU A 7 15.57 -3.83 2.86
C LEU A 7 17.00 -4.23 2.53
N GLN A 8 17.41 -5.42 2.96
CA GLN A 8 18.73 -5.95 2.63
C GLN A 8 18.86 -6.33 1.15
N ALA A 9 17.78 -6.29 0.37
CA ALA A 9 17.68 -6.90 -0.94
C ALA A 9 18.23 -8.34 -0.95
N ARG A 10 18.19 -9.02 0.21
CA ARG A 10 18.58 -10.41 0.33
C ARG A 10 17.42 -11.20 -0.22
N LEU A 11 17.52 -11.60 -1.48
CA LEU A 11 16.90 -12.85 -1.92
C LEU A 11 17.40 -13.89 -0.93
N ILE A 12 16.55 -14.39 -0.04
CA ILE A 12 16.94 -15.44 0.90
C ILE A 12 17.28 -16.66 0.03
N ARG A 13 18.54 -16.76 -0.39
CA ARG A 13 19.15 -18.03 -0.76
C ARG A 13 18.92 -18.91 0.46
N THR A 14 18.12 -19.97 0.29
CA THR A 14 17.69 -20.98 1.28
C THR A 14 16.19 -20.91 1.63
N LYS A 15 15.31 -20.99 0.63
CA LYS A 15 14.42 -22.14 0.38
C LYS A 15 13.88 -22.00 -1.05
N THR A 16 13.92 -23.10 -1.79
CA THR A 16 13.53 -23.26 -3.19
C THR A 16 14.52 -22.70 -4.22
N ALA A 17 15.39 -23.60 -4.72
CA ALA A 17 16.29 -23.36 -5.85
C ALA A 17 15.56 -23.21 -7.21
N GLU A 18 14.23 -22.99 -7.22
CA GLU A 18 13.38 -22.98 -8.42
C GLU A 18 12.49 -21.74 -8.55
N GLU A 19 12.41 -20.88 -7.53
CA GLU A 19 11.54 -19.69 -7.58
C GLU A 19 12.32 -18.47 -8.10
N THR A 20 11.88 -17.94 -9.24
CA THR A 20 12.44 -16.72 -9.82
C THR A 20 12.20 -15.51 -8.88
N PRO A 21 13.07 -14.48 -8.88
CA PRO A 21 12.88 -13.27 -8.07
C PRO A 21 11.51 -12.62 -8.24
N THR A 22 10.91 -12.81 -9.43
CA THR A 22 9.56 -12.39 -9.79
C THR A 22 8.45 -13.13 -9.06
N GLN A 23 8.62 -14.40 -8.68
CA GLN A 23 7.58 -15.14 -7.95
C GLN A 23 7.52 -14.76 -6.47
N PHE A 24 8.67 -14.64 -5.80
CA PHE A 24 8.72 -14.13 -4.42
C PHE A 24 8.17 -12.70 -4.30
N ALA A 25 8.52 -11.83 -5.25
CA ALA A 25 7.99 -10.47 -5.29
C ALA A 25 6.47 -10.46 -5.48
N ASN A 26 5.91 -11.35 -6.31
CA ASN A 26 4.46 -11.47 -6.47
C ASN A 26 3.78 -11.94 -5.18
N ASP A 27 4.32 -12.94 -4.49
CA ASP A 27 3.66 -13.54 -3.32
C ASP A 27 3.51 -12.53 -2.17
N ILE A 28 4.55 -11.72 -1.95
CA ILE A 28 4.53 -10.66 -0.92
C ILE A 28 3.81 -9.39 -1.41
N ALA A 29 3.85 -9.10 -2.72
CA ALA A 29 3.07 -7.99 -3.27
C ALA A 29 1.56 -8.25 -3.18
N ILE A 30 1.10 -9.50 -3.23
CA ILE A 30 -0.34 -9.80 -3.29
C ILE A 30 -0.99 -9.83 -1.90
N THR A 31 -0.36 -10.45 -0.89
CA THR A 31 -1.09 -10.85 0.33
C THR A 31 -1.03 -9.88 1.53
N PRO A 32 0.06 -9.16 1.80
CA PRO A 32 0.04 -8.07 2.78
C PRO A 32 0.31 -6.65 2.26
N LEU A 33 0.81 -6.46 1.02
CA LEU A 33 1.45 -5.18 0.62
C LEU A 33 0.69 -4.44 -0.49
N GLY A 34 0.18 -5.15 -1.49
CA GLY A 34 -0.52 -4.57 -2.64
C GLY A 34 -1.85 -3.95 -2.27
N ILE A 35 -2.62 -4.61 -1.41
CA ILE A 35 -3.90 -4.07 -0.90
C ILE A 35 -3.68 -2.76 -0.12
N PRO A 36 -2.78 -2.67 0.88
CA PRO A 36 -2.55 -1.41 1.58
C PRO A 36 -1.84 -0.34 0.75
N ILE A 37 -1.13 -0.68 -0.33
CA ILE A 37 -0.61 0.34 -1.26
C ILE A 37 -1.71 0.93 -2.14
N ILE A 38 -2.63 0.10 -2.66
CA ILE A 38 -3.67 0.54 -3.59
C ILE A 38 -4.81 1.27 -2.86
N CYS A 39 -5.30 0.67 -1.78
CA CYS A 39 -6.36 1.23 -0.93
C CYS A 39 -5.90 1.19 0.52
N GLY A 40 -4.92 2.02 0.86
CA GLY A 40 -4.45 2.13 2.23
C GLY A 40 -5.60 2.44 3.19
N PRO A 41 -5.61 1.87 4.41
CA PRO A 41 -6.72 2.04 5.35
C PRO A 41 -6.98 3.51 5.72
N GLY A 42 -5.95 4.38 5.69
CA GLY A 42 -6.15 5.82 5.85
C GLY A 42 -6.99 6.45 4.73
N ALA A 43 -6.76 6.06 3.47
CA ALA A 43 -7.56 6.53 2.34
C ALA A 43 -9.00 6.03 2.43
N ILE A 44 -9.21 4.79 2.92
CA ILE A 44 -10.55 4.24 3.18
C ILE A 44 -11.25 5.07 4.26
N THR A 45 -10.59 5.33 5.40
CA THR A 45 -11.17 6.14 6.49
C THR A 45 -11.54 7.54 6.02
N VAL A 46 -10.67 8.22 5.27
CA VAL A 46 -10.95 9.57 4.73
C VAL A 46 -12.14 9.54 3.77
N SER A 47 -12.22 8.53 2.91
CA SER A 47 -13.35 8.39 1.97
C SER A 47 -14.68 8.20 2.71
N ILE A 48 -14.70 7.41 3.79
CA ILE A 48 -15.89 7.21 4.63
C ILE A 48 -16.27 8.51 5.37
N LEU A 49 -15.30 9.21 5.93
CA LEU A 49 -15.52 10.49 6.62
C LEU A 49 -16.08 11.54 5.67
N MET A 50 -15.49 11.70 4.48
CA MET A 50 -15.98 12.64 3.46
C MET A 50 -17.38 12.27 2.95
N TYR A 51 -17.72 10.98 2.88
CA TYR A 51 -19.07 10.55 2.55
C TYR A 51 -20.08 10.90 3.65
N ASN A 52 -19.66 10.84 4.92
CA ASN A 52 -20.49 11.21 6.07
C ASN A 52 -20.69 12.73 6.18
N ASP A 53 -19.64 13.51 5.91
CA ASP A 53 -19.63 14.99 5.93
C ASP A 53 -20.37 15.62 4.74
N ALA A 54 -20.61 14.84 3.66
CA ALA A 54 -21.35 15.31 2.51
C ALA A 54 -22.86 15.45 2.81
N GLU A 55 -23.27 16.64 3.24
CA GLU A 55 -24.68 16.94 3.60
C GLU A 55 -25.63 16.96 2.39
N THR A 56 -25.13 17.27 1.18
CA THR A 56 -25.95 17.39 -0.04
C THR A 56 -25.76 16.21 -0.99
N TYR A 57 -26.83 15.74 -1.63
CA TYR A 57 -26.80 14.66 -2.65
C TYR A 57 -25.82 14.96 -3.81
N LEU A 58 -25.62 16.23 -4.14
CA LEU A 58 -24.69 16.70 -5.16
C LEU A 58 -23.23 16.42 -4.77
N ASN A 59 -22.85 16.67 -3.52
CA ASN A 59 -21.49 16.42 -3.01
C ASN A 59 -21.19 14.92 -2.95
N LYS A 60 -22.18 14.08 -2.62
CA LYS A 60 -22.05 12.61 -2.69
C LYS A 60 -21.83 12.13 -4.12
N GLY A 61 -22.53 12.71 -5.10
CA GLY A 61 -22.33 12.42 -6.51
C GLY A 61 -20.92 12.77 -7.00
N VAL A 62 -20.40 13.93 -6.60
CA VAL A 62 -19.02 14.34 -6.93
C VAL A 62 -17.99 13.40 -6.29
N LEU A 63 -18.18 13.02 -5.03
CA LEU A 63 -17.27 12.08 -4.35
C LEU A 63 -17.20 10.74 -5.08
N LEU A 64 -18.36 10.18 -5.48
CA LEU A 64 -18.40 8.93 -6.23
C LEU A 64 -17.74 9.05 -7.61
N LEU A 65 -17.91 10.18 -8.29
CA LEU A 65 -17.25 10.44 -9.57
C LEU A 65 -15.73 10.47 -9.43
N VAL A 66 -15.22 11.13 -8.38
CA VAL A 66 -13.77 11.17 -8.08
C VAL A 66 -13.24 9.76 -7.78
N ILE A 67 -13.94 8.98 -6.96
CA ILE A 67 -13.56 7.59 -6.66
C ILE A 67 -13.51 6.76 -7.96
N ALA A 68 -14.53 6.87 -8.82
CA ALA A 68 -14.57 6.18 -10.10
C ALA A 68 -13.41 6.59 -11.03
N LEU A 69 -13.06 7.88 -11.04
CA LEU A 69 -11.94 8.40 -11.83
C LEU A 69 -10.60 7.82 -11.32
N VAL A 70 -10.38 7.79 -9.99
CA VAL A 70 -9.18 7.18 -9.40
C VAL A 70 -9.09 5.68 -9.73
N MET A 71 -10.20 4.95 -9.67
CA MET A 71 -10.23 3.55 -10.10
C MET A 71 -9.85 3.39 -11.58
N LEU A 72 -10.36 4.27 -12.45
CA LEU A 72 -10.05 4.25 -13.88
C LEU A 72 -8.56 4.53 -14.14
N VAL A 73 -7.97 5.52 -13.47
CA VAL A 73 -6.53 5.81 -13.57
C VAL A 73 -5.70 4.63 -13.08
N THR A 74 -6.06 4.04 -11.93
CA THR A 74 -5.39 2.86 -11.38
C THR A 74 -5.47 1.67 -12.36
N LEU A 75 -6.62 1.46 -12.99
CA LEU A 75 -6.81 0.43 -14.01
C LEU A 75 -5.87 0.66 -15.20
N LEU A 76 -5.80 1.89 -15.74
CA LEU A 76 -4.90 2.23 -16.85
C LEU A 76 -3.42 2.02 -16.51
N MET A 77 -3.02 2.35 -15.27
CA MET A 77 -1.68 2.04 -14.77
C MET A 77 -1.43 0.54 -14.72
N MET A 78 -2.40 -0.24 -14.24
CA MET A 78 -2.28 -1.69 -14.14
C MET A 78 -2.17 -2.37 -15.51
N LEU A 79 -2.93 -1.89 -16.52
CA LEU A 79 -2.77 -2.34 -17.91
C LEU A 79 -1.38 -2.05 -18.46
N SER A 80 -0.78 -0.92 -18.06
CA SER A 80 0.55 -0.49 -18.49
C SER A 80 1.69 -1.15 -17.69
N ALA A 81 1.38 -1.85 -16.59
CA ALA A 81 2.37 -2.42 -15.67
C ALA A 81 3.37 -3.36 -16.37
N ARG A 82 2.91 -4.10 -17.40
CA ARG A 82 3.76 -5.03 -18.16
C ARG A 82 4.89 -4.31 -18.90
N LYS A 83 4.66 -3.08 -19.39
CA LYS A 83 5.71 -2.24 -20.01
C LYS A 83 6.66 -1.67 -18.95
N VAL A 84 6.12 -1.26 -17.80
CA VAL A 84 6.91 -0.69 -16.70
C VAL A 84 7.93 -1.70 -16.18
N ILE A 85 7.52 -2.95 -15.99
CA ILE A 85 8.42 -4.03 -15.52
C ILE A 85 9.56 -4.28 -16.52
N HIS A 86 9.27 -4.26 -17.82
CA HIS A 86 10.30 -4.45 -18.85
C HIS A 86 11.29 -3.28 -18.91
N PHE A 87 10.84 -2.06 -18.63
CA PHE A 87 11.70 -0.87 -18.61
C PHE A 87 12.66 -0.82 -17.40
N LEU A 88 12.26 -1.37 -16.25
CA LEU A 88 13.06 -1.34 -15.02
C LEU A 88 14.29 -2.25 -15.05
N GLY A 89 14.26 -3.35 -15.81
CA GLY A 89 15.36 -4.32 -15.88
C GLY A 89 15.73 -4.95 -14.52
N GLU A 90 16.83 -5.70 -14.47
CA GLU A 90 17.27 -6.39 -13.24
C GLU A 90 17.70 -5.44 -12.11
N ASN A 91 18.35 -4.33 -12.45
CA ASN A 91 18.80 -3.36 -11.46
C ASN A 91 17.62 -2.58 -10.85
N GLY A 92 16.64 -2.19 -11.68
CA GLY A 92 15.43 -1.53 -11.19
C GLY A 92 14.60 -2.44 -10.28
N ASN A 93 14.54 -3.75 -10.58
CA ASN A 93 13.85 -4.70 -9.72
C ASN A 93 14.47 -4.81 -8.32
N LYS A 94 15.81 -4.80 -8.21
CA LYS A 94 16.50 -4.79 -6.91
C LYS A 94 16.21 -3.52 -6.10
N VAL A 95 16.14 -2.37 -6.77
CA VAL A 95 15.78 -1.09 -6.13
C VAL A 95 14.32 -1.12 -5.67
N LEU A 96 13.41 -1.66 -6.49
CA LEU A 96 11.99 -1.79 -6.16
C LEU A 96 11.77 -2.64 -4.90
N LEU A 97 12.47 -3.77 -4.76
CA LEU A 97 12.41 -4.60 -3.55
C LEU A 97 12.85 -3.85 -2.29
N ARG A 98 13.90 -3.02 -2.37
CA ARG A 98 14.32 -2.18 -1.23
C ARG A 98 13.26 -1.15 -0.87
N ILE A 99 12.65 -0.52 -1.88
CA ILE A 99 11.58 0.46 -1.68
C ILE A 99 10.35 -0.20 -1.02
N MET A 100 9.97 -1.41 -1.44
CA MET A 100 8.87 -2.15 -0.80
C MET A 100 9.15 -2.37 0.69
N GLY A 101 10.37 -2.77 1.06
CA GLY A 101 10.78 -2.92 2.45
C GLY A 101 10.72 -1.62 3.26
N LEU A 102 11.19 -0.51 2.66
CA LEU A 102 11.12 0.82 3.29
C LEU A 102 9.67 1.26 3.53
N ILE A 103 8.81 1.11 2.52
CA ILE A 103 7.39 1.50 2.59
C ILE A 103 6.68 0.70 3.70
N VAL A 104 6.89 -0.61 3.79
CA VAL A 104 6.29 -1.44 4.85
C VAL A 104 6.70 -0.98 6.25
N MET A 105 7.97 -0.60 6.42
CA MET A 105 8.46 -0.08 7.70
C MET A 105 7.78 1.24 8.05
N VAL A 106 7.65 2.15 7.09
CA VAL A 106 6.93 3.44 7.28
C VAL A 106 5.46 3.21 7.61
N ILE A 107 4.76 2.36 6.84
CA ILE A 107 3.34 2.05 7.08
C ILE A 107 3.13 1.44 8.48
N SER A 108 4.07 0.61 8.94
CA SER A 108 4.01 0.03 10.28
C SER A 108 4.08 1.11 11.37
N VAL A 109 4.98 2.09 11.21
CA VAL A 109 5.11 3.22 12.14
C VAL A 109 3.87 4.10 12.10
N GLU A 110 3.33 4.39 10.91
CA GLU A 110 2.08 5.15 10.74
C GLU A 110 0.91 4.51 11.50
N PHE A 111 0.76 3.18 11.48
CA PHE A 111 -0.29 2.51 12.25
C PHE A 111 -0.10 2.60 13.76
N ILE A 112 1.14 2.52 14.25
CA ILE A 112 1.43 2.71 15.67
C ILE A 112 1.02 4.13 16.09
N PHE A 113 1.40 5.15 15.32
CA PHE A 113 1.01 6.54 15.60
C PHE A 113 -0.50 6.77 15.51
N ALA A 114 -1.17 6.19 14.51
CA ALA A 114 -2.63 6.28 14.37
C ALA A 114 -3.34 5.65 15.57
N GLY A 115 -2.90 4.47 16.02
CA GLY A 115 -3.44 3.83 17.22
C GLY A 115 -3.22 4.66 18.49
N LEU A 116 -1.99 5.17 18.69
CA LEU A 116 -1.66 6.01 19.85
C LEU A 116 -2.45 7.32 19.88
N ARG A 117 -2.60 8.01 18.75
CA ARG A 117 -3.38 9.26 18.67
C ARG A 117 -4.84 9.07 19.04
N HIS A 118 -5.41 7.90 18.78
CA HIS A 118 -6.78 7.60 19.18
C HIS A 118 -6.88 7.24 20.67
N PHE A 119 -5.98 6.37 21.17
CA PHE A 119 -6.05 5.83 22.53
C PHE A 119 -5.60 6.82 23.63
N VAL A 120 -4.56 7.61 23.40
CA VAL A 120 -4.00 8.53 24.41
C VAL A 120 -5.02 9.58 24.91
N PRO A 121 -5.74 10.32 24.04
CA PRO A 121 -6.74 11.28 24.51
C PRO A 121 -7.98 10.62 25.13
N LEU A 122 -8.33 9.39 24.74
CA LEU A 122 -9.40 8.61 25.39
C LEU A 122 -9.07 8.29 26.86
N LEU A 123 -7.80 8.01 27.15
CA LEU A 123 -7.33 7.71 28.50
C LEU A 123 -7.26 8.98 29.37
N ILE A 124 -6.88 10.13 28.79
CA ILE A 124 -6.78 11.41 29.50
C ILE A 124 -8.16 12.02 29.81
N LYS A 125 -9.16 11.79 28.96
CA LYS A 125 -10.52 12.35 29.11
C LYS A 125 -11.45 11.48 29.96
N GLY A 126 -10.94 10.34 30.46
CA GLY A 126 -11.66 9.34 31.26
C GLY A 126 -11.54 9.54 32.78
N ASN A 127 -11.38 10.78 33.25
CA ASN A 127 -11.59 11.22 34.64
C ASN A 127 -12.45 12.48 34.62
#